data_AF-A0A1V5DV57-F1
#
_entry.id   AF-A0A1V5DV57-F1
#
_cell.length_a   1.000
_cell.length_b   1.000
_cell.length_c   1.000
_cell.angle_alpha   90.00
_cell.angle_beta   90.00
_cell.angle_gamma   90.00
#
_symmetry.space_group_name_H-M   'P 1'
#
loop_
_entity.id
_entity.type
_entity.pdbx_description
1 polymer ?
#
loop_
_entity_poly.entity_id
_entity_poly.type
_entity_poly.pdbx_seq_one_letter_code
_entity_poly.pdbx_strand_id
1 'polypeptide(L)' 'MIDASNKTKLAVCLSDGTTIKGSLNIRKYNRLSDFLNSKEADPFLIIYDAVMTGSTSKVVIINREHIIWAAPEG' A
#
# COMPACT_ATOMS: atom_id res chain seq x y z
N MET A 1 -13.60 17.51 -9.27
CA MET A 1 -13.71 16.06 -9.58
C MET A 1 -12.35 15.46 -9.25
N ILE A 2 -12.22 14.78 -8.11
CA ILE A 2 -10.95 14.10 -7.75
C ILE A 2 -10.98 12.79 -8.54
N ASP A 3 -10.03 12.61 -9.45
CA ASP A 3 -9.86 11.36 -10.18
C ASP A 3 -9.65 10.23 -9.16
N ALA A 4 -10.67 9.40 -8.99
CA ALA A 4 -10.84 8.59 -7.78
C ALA A 4 -10.03 7.29 -7.78
N SER A 5 -9.17 7.06 -8.78
CA SER A 5 -8.46 5.79 -8.93
C SER A 5 -7.04 5.97 -9.47
N ASN A 6 -6.19 6.69 -8.74
CA ASN A 6 -4.75 6.62 -8.97
C ASN A 6 -4.18 5.35 -8.30
N LYS A 7 -4.36 4.22 -8.99
CA LYS A 7 -3.92 2.90 -8.52
C LYS A 7 -2.47 2.65 -8.88
N THR A 8 -1.66 2.33 -7.88
CA THR A 8 -0.26 1.94 -8.03
C THR A 8 -0.09 0.53 -7.48
N LYS A 9 0.58 -0.35 -8.24
CA LYS A 9 0.99 -1.66 -7.75
C LYS A 9 2.21 -1.51 -6.85
N LEU A 10 2.23 -2.23 -5.75
CA LEU A 10 3.31 -2.17 -4.78
C LEU A 10 3.51 -3.51 -4.07
N ALA A 11 4.71 -3.67 -3.55
CA ALA A 11 5.06 -4.65 -2.54
C ALA A 11 5.35 -3.93 -1.22
N VAL A 12 4.88 -4.50 -0.12
CA VAL A 12 5.08 -4.01 1.25
C VAL A 12 5.61 -5.14 2.10
N CYS A 13 6.64 -4.87 2.89
CA CYS A 13 7.16 -5.79 3.89
C CYS A 13 6.88 -5.27 5.30
N LEU A 14 6.36 -6.16 6.14
CA LEU A 14 5.99 -5.87 7.51
C LEU A 14 7.10 -6.27 8.50
N SER A 15 7.00 -5.76 9.72
CA SER A 15 7.93 -6.01 10.82
C SER A 15 8.08 -7.48 11.21
N ASP A 16 7.09 -8.32 10.88
CA ASP A 16 7.08 -9.76 11.13
C ASP A 16 7.67 -10.59 9.98
N GLY A 17 8.17 -9.93 8.93
CA GLY A 17 8.73 -10.56 7.72
C GLY A 17 7.69 -10.89 6.66
N THR A 18 6.40 -10.64 6.91
CA THR A 18 5.34 -10.85 5.92
C THR A 18 5.49 -9.88 4.77
N THR A 19 5.50 -10.41 3.54
CA THR A 19 5.48 -9.59 2.32
C THR A 19 4.10 -9.66 1.67
N ILE A 20 3.55 -8.49 1.37
CA ILE A 20 2.22 -8.31 0.78
C ILE A 20 2.39 -7.58 -0.54
N LYS A 21 1.86 -8.15 -1.62
CA LYS A 21 1.80 -7.52 -2.94
C LYS A 21 0.37 -7.13 -3.24
N GLY A 22 0.15 -6.05 -3.97
CA GLY A 22 -1.20 -5.67 -4.39
C GLY A 22 -1.24 -4.29 -5.01
N SER A 23 -2.42 -3.66 -4.95
CA SER A 23 -2.64 -2.31 -5.47
C SER A 23 -3.09 -1.36 -4.38
N LEU A 24 -2.58 -0.13 -4.41
CA LEU A 24 -2.94 0.95 -3.48
C LEU A 24 -3.42 2.16 -4.27
N ASN A 25 -4.40 2.88 -3.73
CA ASN A 25 -4.81 4.17 -4.27
C ASN A 25 -3.98 5.29 -3.62
N ILE A 26 -3.08 5.90 -4.41
CA ILE A 26 -2.25 7.03 -3.96
C ILE A 26 -2.93 8.39 -4.20
N ARG A 27 -4.24 8.42 -4.46
CA ARG A 27 -5.08 9.62 -4.52
C ARG A 27 -4.46 10.71 -5.43
N LYS A 28 -4.21 11.91 -4.86
CA LYS A 28 -3.65 13.09 -5.54
C LYS A 28 -2.13 13.00 -5.79
N TYR A 29 -1.45 11.99 -5.27
CA TYR A 29 0.02 11.90 -5.33
C TYR A 29 0.46 11.20 -6.62
N ASN A 30 1.54 11.68 -7.23
CA ASN A 30 2.11 11.04 -8.42
C ASN A 30 3.10 9.92 -8.07
N ARG A 31 3.67 9.95 -6.86
CA ARG A 31 4.67 8.99 -6.38
C ARG A 31 4.18 8.33 -5.10
N LEU A 32 4.45 7.03 -5.01
CA LEU A 32 4.17 6.25 -3.80
C LEU A 32 4.90 6.83 -2.57
N SER A 33 6.16 7.27 -2.73
CA SER A 33 6.93 7.90 -1.65
C SER A 33 6.26 9.15 -1.10
N ASP A 34 5.66 9.97 -1.95
CA ASP A 34 5.04 11.24 -1.54
C ASP A 34 3.76 10.96 -0.75
N PHE A 35 2.98 9.96 -1.18
CA PHE A 35 1.85 9.46 -0.43
C PHE A 35 2.27 8.87 0.93
N LEU A 36 3.33 8.05 0.94
CA LEU A 36 3.81 7.36 2.15
C LEU A 36 4.49 8.30 3.16
N ASN A 37 4.97 9.46 2.75
CA ASN A 37 5.58 10.45 3.66
C ASN A 37 4.66 11.63 3.97
N SER A 38 3.44 11.64 3.42
CA SER A 38 2.50 12.73 3.68
C SER A 38 2.00 12.71 5.12
N LYS A 39 2.02 13.88 5.76
CA LYS A 39 1.46 14.12 7.10
C LYS A 39 -0.07 14.00 7.14
N GLU A 40 -0.73 14.07 5.98
CA GLU A 40 -2.18 13.90 5.85
C GLU A 40 -2.59 12.44 5.65
N ALA A 41 -1.63 11.54 5.49
CA ALA A 41 -1.94 10.16 5.13
C ALA A 41 -2.35 9.37 6.39
N ASP A 42 -3.48 8.68 6.28
CA ASP A 42 -4.07 7.85 7.33
C ASP A 42 -3.03 6.86 7.92
N PRO A 43 -3.12 6.50 9.22
CA PRO A 43 -2.21 5.52 9.83
C PRO A 43 -2.35 4.12 9.21
N PHE A 44 -3.43 3.88 8.47
CA PHE A 44 -3.71 2.63 7.80
C PHE A 44 -3.53 2.74 6.28
N LEU A 45 -2.88 1.73 5.71
CA LEU A 45 -2.73 1.50 4.29
C LEU A 45 -3.76 0.47 3.84
N ILE A 46 -4.55 0.77 2.80
CA ILE A 46 -5.52 -0.17 2.23
C ILE A 46 -4.93 -0.74 0.93
N ILE A 47 -4.60 -2.02 0.95
CA ILE A 47 -4.12 -2.76 -0.23
C ILE A 47 -5.25 -3.61 -0.79
N TYR A 48 -5.54 -3.43 -2.08
CA TYR A 48 -6.50 -4.19 -2.86
C TYR A 48 -5.81 -5.31 -3.63
N ASP A 49 -6.58 -6.38 -3.91
CA ASP A 49 -6.12 -7.57 -4.62
C ASP A 49 -4.81 -8.11 -4.03
N ALA A 50 -4.78 -8.16 -2.70
CA ALA A 50 -3.59 -8.47 -1.93
C ALA A 50 -3.21 -9.95 -2.05
N VAL A 51 -1.94 -10.19 -2.34
CA VAL A 51 -1.34 -11.53 -2.41
C VAL A 51 -0.29 -11.64 -1.31
N MET A 52 -0.42 -12.68 -0.50
CA MET A 52 0.45 -13.00 0.62
C MET A 52 0.83 -14.48 0.55
N THR A 53 1.91 -14.88 1.24
CA THR A 53 2.29 -16.29 1.30
C THR A 53 1.15 -17.12 1.89
N GLY A 54 0.62 -18.06 1.10
CA GLY A 54 -0.46 -18.95 1.52
C GLY A 54 -1.86 -18.35 1.52
N SER A 55 -2.06 -17.10 1.07
CA SER A 55 -3.40 -16.53 0.95
C SER A 55 -3.51 -15.43 -0.12
N THR A 56 -4.65 -15.41 -0.81
CA THR A 56 -5.06 -14.31 -1.69
C THR A 56 -6.27 -13.63 -1.07
N SER A 57 -6.12 -12.37 -0.67
CA SER A 57 -7.14 -11.59 0.02
C SER A 57 -7.59 -10.43 -0.86
N LYS A 58 -8.90 -10.16 -0.94
CA LYS A 58 -9.42 -9.06 -1.77
C LYS A 58 -8.97 -7.68 -1.28
N VAL A 59 -8.92 -7.49 0.04
CA VAL A 59 -8.52 -6.23 0.68
C VAL A 59 -7.78 -6.52 1.97
N VAL A 60 -6.65 -5.87 2.21
CA VAL A 60 -5.89 -5.91 3.46
C VAL A 60 -5.70 -4.48 3.97
N ILE A 61 -5.92 -4.28 5.26
CA ILE A 61 -5.70 -3.01 5.96
C ILE A 61 -4.46 -3.19 6.84
N ILE A 62 -3.43 -2.37 6.62
CA ILE A 62 -2.12 -2.47 7.27
C ILE A 62 -1.89 -1.23 8.11
N ASN A 63 -1.49 -1.37 9.37
CA ASN A 63 -0.97 -0.26 10.15
C ASN A 63 0.46 0.09 9.67
N ARG A 64 0.68 1.34 9.29
CA ARG A 64 1.94 1.81 8.67
C ARG A 64 3.13 1.78 9.61
N GLU A 65 2.90 1.83 10.92
CA GLU A 65 3.95 1.66 11.93
C GLU A 65 4.64 0.29 11.85
N HIS A 66 3.97 -0.70 11.26
CA HIS A 66 4.53 -2.04 11.06
C HIS A 66 5.20 -2.23 9.70
N ILE A 67 5.24 -1.20 8.84
CA ILE A 67 5.87 -1.29 7.51
C ILE A 67 7.37 -1.03 7.66
N ILE A 68 8.20 -2.00 7.28
CA ILE A 68 9.66 -1.80 7.17
C ILE A 68 9.98 -1.05 5.87
N TRP A 69 9.40 -1.51 4.76
CA TRP A 69 9.58 -0.89 3.45
C TRP A 69 8.37 -1.12 2.56
N ALA A 70 8.18 -0.20 1.61
CA ALA A 70 7.20 -0.30 0.55
C ALA A 70 7.81 0.21 -0.75
N ALA A 71 7.61 -0.52 -1.84
CA ALA A 71 8.18 -0.19 -3.14
C ALA A 71 7.16 -0.45 -4.25
N PRO A 72 7.13 0.38 -5.31
CA PRO A 72 6.31 0.09 -6.47
C PRO A 72 6.76 -1.19 -7.15
N GLU A 73 5.81 -1.99 -7.66
CA GLU A 73 6.13 -3.06 -8.60
C GLU A 73 6.24 -2.46 -10.01
N GLY A 74 7.40 -2.66 -10.65
CA GLY A 74 7.68 -2.19 -12.01
C GLY A 74 6.92 -2.97 -13.09
#